data_AF-A0A2V7SYQ1-F1
#
_entry.id   AF-A0A2V7SYQ1-F1
#
_cell.length_a   1.000
_cell.length_b   1.000
_cell.length_c   1.000
_cell.angle_alpha   90.00
_cell.angle_beta   90.00
_cell.angle_gamma   90.00
#
_symmetry.space_group_name_H-M   'P 1'
#
loop_
_entity.id
_entity.type
_entity.pdbx_description
1 polymer ?
#
loop_
_entity_poly.entity_id
_entity_poly.type
_entity_poly.pdbx_seq_one_letter_code
_entity_poly.pdbx_strand_id
1 'polypeptide(L)'
;MRAHDQVMRYRRAGVGRPLIVLRGADCACALWPELDAELVARFRVFTPELPVECQDVAAWVGDFLDGIGLHRVVVLAAEPCCLSALELALLDVDRVETLVLVPSGVVGETGLDGTLATTLAGVSVPLIVVGRGLPAEVALPLLRNFLSHDRNPTAVG
;
A
#
# COMPACT_ATOMS: atom_id res chain seq x y z
N MET A 1 1.36 -19.15 4.47
CA MET A 1 0.04 -19.60 3.99
C MET A 1 0.25 -20.30 2.64
N ARG A 2 -0.64 -21.19 2.20
CA ARG A 2 -0.56 -21.82 0.88
C ARG A 2 -1.75 -21.37 0.05
N ALA A 3 -1.49 -20.70 -1.07
CA ALA A 3 -2.47 -20.40 -2.11
C ALA A 3 -1.94 -21.02 -3.42
N HIS A 4 -2.79 -21.74 -4.15
CA HIS A 4 -2.45 -22.34 -5.46
C HIS A 4 -1.09 -23.07 -5.50
N ASP A 5 -0.79 -23.89 -4.48
CA ASP A 5 0.44 -24.68 -4.33
C ASP A 5 1.75 -23.90 -4.10
N GLN A 6 1.66 -22.58 -3.86
CA GLN A 6 2.80 -21.74 -3.48
C GLN A 6 2.77 -21.36 -1.99
N VAL A 7 3.93 -21.43 -1.34
CA VAL A 7 4.10 -20.98 0.05
C VAL A 7 4.29 -19.47 0.08
N MET A 8 3.24 -18.74 0.46
CA MET A 8 3.30 -17.30 0.72
C MET A 8 3.88 -17.04 2.10
N ARG A 9 5.05 -16.41 2.13
CA ARG A 9 5.70 -15.91 3.34
C ARG A 9 5.28 -14.46 3.56
N TYR A 10 5.05 -14.11 4.82
CA TYR A 10 4.76 -12.74 5.21
C TYR A 10 5.19 -12.53 6.65
N ARG A 11 5.52 -11.28 6.96
CA ARG A 11 5.72 -10.84 8.34
C ARG A 11 4.45 -10.17 8.84
N ARG A 12 4.15 -10.35 10.12
CA ARG A 12 3.05 -9.66 10.79
C ARG A 12 3.58 -8.95 12.02
N ALA A 13 3.24 -7.68 12.16
CA ALA A 13 3.63 -6.86 13.31
C ALA A 13 2.48 -5.94 13.71
N GLY A 14 2.49 -5.49 14.97
CA GLY A 14 1.49 -4.56 15.47
C GLY A 14 0.11 -5.16 15.69
N VAL A 15 -0.84 -4.31 16.04
CA VAL A 15 -2.24 -4.64 16.35
C VAL A 15 -3.16 -3.55 15.80
N GLY A 16 -4.44 -3.87 15.60
CA GLY A 16 -5.45 -2.91 15.12
C GLY A 16 -5.94 -3.19 13.70
N ARG A 17 -6.33 -2.13 12.97
CA ARG A 17 -6.84 -2.20 11.59
C ARG A 17 -5.78 -2.83 10.67
N PRO A 18 -6.16 -3.76 9.78
CA PRO A 18 -5.21 -4.39 8.87
C PRO A 18 -4.61 -3.37 7.88
N LEU A 19 -3.29 -3.43 7.71
CA LEU A 19 -2.56 -2.65 6.72
C LEU A 19 -1.57 -3.57 6.02
N ILE A 20 -1.58 -3.56 4.69
CA ILE A 20 -0.61 -4.28 3.87
C ILE A 20 0.50 -3.32 3.46
N VAL A 21 1.75 -3.73 3.67
CA VAL A 21 2.90 -3.04 3.09
C VAL A 21 3.52 -3.88 1.99
N LEU A 22 3.41 -3.41 0.75
CA LEU A 22 4.05 -3.99 -0.44
C LEU A 22 5.38 -3.28 -0.69
N ARG A 23 6.46 -4.05 -0.76
CA ARG A 23 7.81 -3.55 -1.02
C ARG A 23 8.60 -4.60 -1.81
N GLY A 24 9.52 -4.16 -2.66
CA GLY A 24 10.43 -5.06 -3.37
C GLY A 24 11.31 -5.88 -2.43
N ALA A 25 11.80 -7.02 -2.92
CA ALA A 25 12.71 -7.89 -2.17
C ALA A 25 14.05 -7.20 -1.82
N ASP A 26 14.51 -6.27 -2.67
CA ASP A 26 15.63 -5.40 -2.38
C ASP A 26 15.22 -4.22 -1.49
N CYS A 27 15.61 -4.28 -0.21
CA CYS A 27 15.41 -3.25 0.80
C CYS A 27 16.02 -1.86 0.46
N ALA A 28 16.64 -1.67 -0.71
CA ALA A 28 17.20 -0.38 -1.13
C ALA A 28 16.13 0.72 -1.24
N CYS A 29 14.87 0.35 -1.45
CA CYS A 29 13.71 1.26 -1.40
C CYS A 29 12.98 1.23 -0.04
N ALA A 30 13.72 1.08 1.06
CA ALA A 30 13.13 1.13 2.39
C ALA A 30 12.40 2.47 2.63
N LEU A 31 11.18 2.35 3.15
CA LEU A 31 10.42 3.47 3.70
C LEU A 31 11.23 4.17 4.80
N TRP A 32 10.80 5.37 5.20
CA TRP A 32 11.39 6.02 6.38
C TRP A 32 11.26 5.08 7.61
N PRO A 33 12.34 4.78 8.35
CA PRO A 33 12.28 3.88 9.50
C PRO A 33 11.24 4.29 10.56
N GLU A 34 11.05 5.59 10.72
CA GLU A 34 10.04 6.17 11.61
C GLU A 34 8.62 5.82 11.15
N LEU A 35 8.40 5.71 9.84
CA LEU A 35 7.11 5.28 9.29
C LEU A 35 6.83 3.83 9.67
N ASP A 36 7.79 2.92 9.50
CA ASP A 36 7.61 1.51 9.86
C ASP A 36 7.23 1.37 11.35
N ALA A 37 7.89 2.13 12.24
CA ALA A 37 7.55 2.16 13.65
C ALA A 37 6.13 2.71 13.92
N GLU A 38 5.74 3.80 13.26
CA GLU A 38 4.40 4.39 13.39
C GLU A 38 3.29 3.46 12.87
N LEU A 39 3.55 2.76 11.77
CA LEU A 39 2.59 1.82 11.20
C LEU A 39 2.36 0.65 12.15
N VAL A 40 3.43 0.04 12.68
CA VAL A 40 3.35 -1.07 13.64
C VAL A 40 2.66 -0.65 14.95
N ALA A 41 2.83 0.59 15.38
CA ALA A 41 2.19 1.10 16.59
C ALA A 41 0.67 1.28 16.45
N ARG A 42 0.14 1.43 15.22
CA ARG A 42 -1.27 1.80 14.97
C ARG A 42 -2.07 0.75 14.22
N PHE A 43 -1.40 -0.06 13.42
CA PHE A 43 -2.01 -1.02 12.51
C PHE A 43 -1.50 -2.42 12.79
N ARG A 44 -2.34 -3.39 12.41
CA ARG A 44 -1.89 -4.76 12.23
C ARG A 44 -1.26 -4.84 10.84
N VAL A 45 0.06 -4.65 10.80
CA VAL A 45 0.86 -4.60 9.57
C VAL A 45 1.15 -6.00 9.08
N PHE A 46 0.87 -6.25 7.81
CA PHE A 46 1.26 -7.43 7.07
C PHE A 46 2.22 -7.03 5.97
N THR A 47 3.39 -7.67 5.92
CA THR A 47 4.40 -7.44 4.89
C THR A 47 4.63 -8.75 4.16
N PRO A 48 3.90 -9.02 3.07
CA PRO A 48 4.15 -10.18 2.23
C PRO A 48 5.55 -10.13 1.60
N GLU A 49 6.19 -11.28 1.49
CA GLU A 49 7.43 -11.46 0.72
C GLU A 49 7.04 -11.83 -0.71
N LEU A 50 7.21 -10.91 -1.66
CA LEU A 50 6.90 -11.17 -3.06
C LEU A 50 7.88 -12.20 -3.65
N PRO A 51 7.39 -13.19 -4.42
CA PRO A 51 8.26 -14.05 -5.21
C PRO A 51 9.08 -13.24 -6.22
N VAL A 52 10.35 -13.60 -6.40
CA VAL A 52 11.27 -12.91 -7.33
C VAL A 52 10.75 -12.92 -8.78
N GLU A 53 10.06 -14.00 -9.16
CA GLU A 53 9.51 -14.21 -10.51
C GLU A 53 8.01 -13.89 -10.60
N CYS A 54 7.48 -13.09 -9.66
CA CYS A 54 6.06 -12.73 -9.66
C CYS A 54 5.72 -11.85 -10.87
N GLN A 55 5.09 -12.44 -11.89
CA GLN A 55 4.69 -11.74 -13.12
C GLN A 55 3.44 -10.87 -12.91
N ASP A 56 2.51 -11.33 -12.08
CA ASP A 56 1.26 -10.64 -11.77
C ASP A 56 1.15 -10.42 -10.26
N VAL A 57 1.71 -9.29 -9.83
CA VAL A 57 1.71 -8.90 -8.42
C VAL A 57 0.30 -8.55 -7.94
N ALA A 58 -0.55 -7.98 -8.79
CA ALA A 58 -1.90 -7.58 -8.40
C ALA A 58 -2.75 -8.82 -8.08
N ALA A 59 -2.78 -9.81 -8.98
CA ALA A 59 -3.47 -11.08 -8.75
C ALA A 59 -2.88 -11.82 -7.54
N TRP A 60 -1.55 -11.86 -7.41
CA TRP A 60 -0.89 -12.49 -6.27
C TRP A 60 -1.26 -11.84 -4.93
N VAL A 61 -1.36 -10.51 -4.88
CA VAL A 61 -1.81 -9.79 -3.66
C VAL A 61 -3.29 -10.07 -3.39
N GLY A 62 -4.13 -10.17 -4.42
CA GLY A 62 -5.52 -10.61 -4.28
C GLY A 62 -5.64 -11.98 -3.60
N ASP A 63 -4.92 -12.98 -4.12
CA ASP A 63 -4.82 -14.33 -3.55
C ASP A 63 -4.28 -14.30 -2.11
N PHE A 64 -3.30 -13.44 -1.85
CA PHE A 64 -2.74 -13.27 -0.52
C PHE A 64 -3.82 -12.80 0.46
N LEU A 65 -4.55 -11.75 0.12
CA LEU A 65 -5.63 -11.19 0.92
C LEU A 65 -6.71 -12.23 1.22
N ASP A 66 -7.13 -12.98 0.20
CA ASP A 66 -8.11 -14.06 0.35
C ASP A 66 -7.61 -15.15 1.30
N GLY A 67 -6.38 -15.62 1.11
CA GLY A 67 -5.84 -16.70 1.92
C GLY A 67 -5.58 -16.32 3.39
N ILE A 68 -5.53 -15.03 3.73
CA ILE A 68 -5.49 -14.55 5.13
C ILE A 68 -6.82 -13.96 5.61
N GLY A 69 -7.88 -14.04 4.79
CA GLY A 69 -9.23 -13.58 5.12
C GLY A 69 -9.33 -12.07 5.37
N LEU A 70 -8.54 -11.28 4.65
CA LEU A 70 -8.60 -9.83 4.71
C LEU A 70 -9.40 -9.26 3.54
N HIS A 71 -10.32 -8.36 3.85
CA HIS A 71 -11.10 -7.59 2.89
C HIS A 71 -11.05 -6.12 3.29
N ARG A 72 -11.17 -5.23 2.31
CA ARG A 72 -11.23 -3.77 2.50
C ARG A 72 -10.08 -3.27 3.39
N VAL A 73 -8.85 -3.40 2.89
CA VAL A 73 -7.62 -3.10 3.63
C VAL A 73 -6.98 -1.78 3.22
N VAL A 74 -6.19 -1.19 4.11
CA VAL A 74 -5.22 -0.16 3.73
C VAL A 74 -4.07 -0.83 3.01
N VAL A 75 -3.71 -0.33 1.83
CA VAL A 75 -2.54 -0.77 1.07
C VAL A 75 -1.54 0.38 1.02
N LEU A 76 -0.33 0.12 1.51
CA LEU A 76 0.83 0.98 1.31
C LEU A 76 1.81 0.25 0.39
N ALA A 77 2.06 0.81 -0.78
CA ALA A 77 3.00 0.26 -1.73
C ALA A 77 4.19 1.19 -1.92
N ALA A 78 5.40 0.63 -1.80
CA ALA A 78 6.64 1.26 -2.21
C ALA A 78 7.09 0.69 -3.57
N GLU A 79 7.97 1.40 -4.26
CA GLU A 79 8.61 0.93 -5.48
C GLU A 79 9.25 -0.47 -5.26
N PRO A 80 9.13 -1.42 -6.20
CA PRO A 80 8.47 -1.36 -7.52
C PRO A 80 6.98 -1.73 -7.51
N CYS A 81 6.36 -1.93 -6.34
CA CYS A 81 5.00 -2.45 -6.23
C CYS A 81 3.90 -1.39 -6.45
N CYS A 82 4.26 -0.11 -6.67
CA CYS A 82 3.32 1.00 -6.78
C CYS A 82 2.29 0.79 -7.90
N LEU A 83 2.74 0.40 -9.10
CA LEU A 83 1.85 0.22 -10.25
C LEU A 83 0.88 -0.95 -10.04
N SER A 84 1.37 -2.09 -9.54
CA SER A 84 0.52 -3.25 -9.27
C SER A 84 -0.47 -3.01 -8.13
N ALA A 85 -0.11 -2.20 -7.13
CA ALA A 85 -1.03 -1.80 -6.08
C ALA A 85 -2.13 -0.86 -6.59
N LEU A 86 -1.80 0.03 -7.53
CA LEU A 86 -2.77 0.85 -8.23
C LEU A 86 -3.70 0.00 -9.10
N GLU A 87 -3.15 -0.95 -9.85
CA GLU A 87 -3.92 -1.91 -10.65
C GLU A 87 -4.90 -2.71 -9.78
N LEU A 88 -4.45 -3.24 -8.64
CA LEU A 88 -5.31 -3.92 -7.67
C LEU A 88 -6.47 -3.03 -7.20
N ALA A 89 -6.20 -1.78 -6.86
CA ALA A 89 -7.23 -0.85 -6.39
C ALA A 89 -8.22 -0.44 -7.48
N LEU A 90 -7.83 -0.51 -8.76
CA LEU A 90 -8.69 -0.22 -9.91
C LEU A 90 -9.53 -1.43 -10.33
N LEU A 91 -8.94 -2.63 -10.28
CA LEU A 91 -9.61 -3.88 -10.66
C LEU A 91 -10.53 -4.41 -9.56
N ASP A 92 -10.19 -4.18 -8.29
CA ASP A 92 -10.94 -4.71 -7.14
C ASP A 92 -11.12 -3.63 -6.05
N VAL A 93 -11.94 -2.63 -6.41
CA VAL A 93 -12.23 -1.43 -5.61
C VAL A 93 -12.74 -1.76 -4.20
N ASP A 94 -13.50 -2.84 -4.04
CA ASP A 94 -14.10 -3.22 -2.74
C ASP A 94 -13.06 -3.84 -1.78
N ARG A 95 -11.91 -4.30 -2.30
CA ARG A 95 -10.84 -4.88 -1.47
C ARG A 95 -9.89 -3.84 -0.90
N VAL A 96 -9.78 -2.67 -1.53
CA VAL A 96 -8.85 -1.62 -1.11
C VAL A 96 -9.63 -0.48 -0.48
N GLU A 97 -9.50 -0.33 0.83
CA GLU A 97 -10.14 0.76 1.56
C GLU A 97 -9.42 2.09 1.30
N THR A 98 -8.10 2.03 1.20
CA THR A 98 -7.23 3.20 1.13
C THR A 98 -5.94 2.79 0.42
N LEU A 99 -5.47 3.60 -0.53
CA LEU A 99 -4.21 3.36 -1.23
C LEU A 99 -3.18 4.46 -0.95
N VAL A 100 -1.97 4.05 -0.55
CA VAL A 100 -0.81 4.92 -0.34
C VAL A 100 0.31 4.45 -1.24
N LEU A 101 0.81 5.33 -2.10
CA LEU A 101 1.92 5.04 -3.02
C LEU A 101 3.17 5.83 -2.61
N VAL A 102 4.30 5.14 -2.51
CA VAL A 102 5.61 5.72 -2.16
C VAL A 102 6.61 5.39 -3.28
N PRO A 103 6.57 6.12 -4.40
CA PRO A 103 7.54 5.93 -5.48
C PRO A 103 8.94 6.35 -5.02
N SER A 104 9.97 5.63 -5.48
CA SER A 104 11.37 5.88 -5.09
C SER A 104 11.91 7.21 -5.62
N GLY A 105 11.25 7.81 -6.62
CA GLY A 105 11.63 9.10 -7.19
C GLY A 105 12.89 9.04 -8.06
N VAL A 106 13.29 7.85 -8.55
CA VAL A 106 14.30 7.77 -9.61
C VAL A 106 13.64 8.28 -10.89
N VAL A 107 13.78 9.58 -11.12
CA VAL A 107 13.31 10.27 -12.32
C VAL A 107 14.10 9.73 -13.50
N GLY A 108 13.47 8.81 -14.20
CA GLY A 108 13.85 8.35 -15.52
C GLY A 108 12.58 7.95 -16.25
N GLU A 109 12.02 8.89 -17.01
CA GLU A 109 11.03 8.69 -18.09
C GLU A 109 9.52 8.83 -17.84
N THR A 110 9.02 9.14 -16.65
CA THR A 110 7.64 9.63 -16.53
C THR A 110 7.57 10.85 -15.62
N GLY A 111 7.36 12.02 -16.23
CA GLY A 111 7.18 13.32 -15.58
C GLY A 111 5.91 13.39 -14.73
N LEU A 112 5.89 12.62 -13.65
CA LEU A 112 4.86 12.59 -12.61
C LEU A 112 5.40 13.31 -11.38
N ASP A 113 5.76 14.58 -11.58
CA ASP A 113 6.03 15.51 -10.49
C ASP A 113 4.74 15.78 -9.74
N GLY A 114 4.61 15.11 -8.59
CA GLY A 114 3.80 15.58 -7.47
C GLY A 114 2.29 15.61 -7.70
N THR A 115 1.63 14.61 -7.12
CA THR A 115 0.19 14.63 -6.80
C THR A 115 -0.75 14.37 -7.99
N LEU A 116 -0.79 13.11 -8.45
CA LEU A 116 -2.03 12.61 -9.05
C LEU A 116 -3.04 12.33 -7.95
N ALA A 117 -3.87 13.33 -7.62
CA ALA A 117 -5.20 13.08 -7.09
C ALA A 117 -6.13 12.86 -8.29
N THR A 118 -5.96 11.76 -9.03
CA THR A 118 -6.93 11.36 -10.04
C THR A 118 -8.09 10.68 -9.34
N THR A 119 -9.14 11.45 -9.06
CA THR A 119 -10.50 10.92 -9.12
C THR A 119 -10.72 10.42 -10.55
N LEU A 120 -10.31 9.18 -10.83
CA LEU A 120 -10.82 8.45 -11.99
C LEU A 120 -12.33 8.36 -11.76
N ALA A 121 -13.11 9.00 -12.64
CA ALA A 121 -14.55 9.07 -12.55
C ALA A 121 -15.13 7.64 -12.41
N GLY A 122 -15.53 7.28 -11.19
CA GLY A 122 -16.13 5.98 -10.86
C GLY A 122 -15.42 5.15 -9.79
N VAL A 123 -14.19 5.48 -9.38
CA VAL A 123 -13.45 4.71 -8.36
C VAL A 123 -13.32 5.52 -7.07
N SER A 124 -13.92 5.04 -5.99
CA SER A 124 -14.02 5.72 -4.68
C SER A 124 -12.93 5.31 -3.68
N VAL A 125 -11.76 4.85 -4.13
CA VAL A 125 -10.65 4.54 -3.22
C VAL A 125 -9.87 5.83 -2.92
N PRO A 126 -9.79 6.29 -1.67
CA PRO A 126 -8.88 7.37 -1.29
C PRO A 126 -7.44 7.00 -1.63
N LEU A 127 -6.76 7.88 -2.38
CA LEU A 127 -5.39 7.70 -2.84
C LEU A 127 -4.50 8.88 -2.44
N ILE A 128 -3.30 8.60 -1.92
CA ILE A 128 -2.21 9.58 -1.79
C ILE A 128 -0.91 9.05 -2.40
N VAL A 129 -0.15 9.92 -3.04
CA VAL A 129 1.19 9.63 -3.57
C VAL A 129 2.21 10.50 -2.85
N VAL A 130 3.20 9.88 -2.20
CA VAL A 130 4.25 10.57 -1.43
C VAL A 130 5.61 10.09 -1.90
N GLY A 131 6.33 10.91 -2.66
CA GLY A 131 7.64 10.52 -3.18
C GLY A 131 8.68 10.29 -2.09
N ARG A 132 9.49 9.23 -2.22
CA ARG A 132 10.57 8.90 -1.27
C ARG A 132 11.65 9.97 -1.16
N GLY A 133 11.78 10.81 -2.19
CA GLY A 133 12.69 11.96 -2.21
C GLY A 133 12.31 13.09 -1.23
N LEU A 134 11.09 13.07 -0.67
CA LEU A 134 10.71 14.01 0.38
C LEU A 134 11.42 13.69 1.71
N PRO A 135 11.80 14.70 2.49
CA PRO A 135 12.32 14.47 3.84
C PRO A 135 11.23 13.90 4.75
N ALA A 136 11.64 13.06 5.70
CA ALA A 136 10.73 12.36 6.62
C ALA A 136 9.79 13.34 7.36
N GLU A 137 10.32 14.49 7.77
CA GLU A 137 9.60 15.54 8.49
C GLU A 137 8.42 16.13 7.69
N VAL A 138 8.45 16.03 6.36
CA VAL A 138 7.36 16.46 5.48
C VAL A 138 6.46 15.28 5.10
N ALA A 139 7.06 14.13 4.77
CA ALA A 139 6.31 12.95 4.32
C ALA A 139 5.45 12.32 5.44
N LEU A 140 5.99 12.19 6.65
CA LEU A 140 5.32 11.49 7.74
C LEU A 140 4.04 12.18 8.20
N PRO A 141 3.99 13.52 8.40
CA PRO A 141 2.74 14.20 8.74
C PRO A 141 1.66 14.03 7.68
N LEU A 142 2.01 14.06 6.39
CA LEU A 142 1.06 13.86 5.29
C LEU A 142 0.44 12.46 5.34
N LEU A 143 1.29 11.43 5.43
CA LEU A 143 0.87 10.04 5.54
C LEU A 143 0.02 9.80 6.78
N ARG A 144 0.46 10.36 7.92
CA ARG A 144 -0.27 10.24 9.19
C ARG A 144 -1.65 10.88 9.10
N ASN A 145 -1.74 12.09 8.58
CA ASN A 145 -3.01 12.79 8.44
C ASN A 145 -3.94 12.02 7.52
N PHE A 146 -3.45 11.58 6.35
CA PHE A 146 -4.25 10.81 5.41
C PHE A 146 -4.78 9.51 6.01
N LEU A 147 -3.92 8.71 6.65
CA LEU A 147 -4.28 7.46 7.31
C LEU A 147 -5.20 7.65 8.54
N SER A 148 -5.29 8.87 9.08
CA SER A 148 -6.17 9.21 10.20
C SER A 148 -7.54 9.73 9.76
N HIS A 149 -7.65 10.29 8.56
CA HIS A 149 -8.88 10.92 8.04
C HIS A 149 -9.93 9.92 7.53
N ASP A 150 -9.58 8.64 7.37
CA ASP A 150 -10.54 7.57 7.06
C ASP A 150 -11.50 7.19 8.22
N ARG A 151 -11.50 7.97 9.30
CA ARG A 151 -12.36 7.72 10.48
C ARG A 151 -13.83 8.12 10.30
N ASN A 152 -14.31 8.55 9.13
CA ASN A 152 -15.69 9.02 9.01
C ASN A 152 -16.48 8.46 7.82
N PRO A 153 -16.98 7.20 7.88
CA PRO A 153 -18.07 6.74 7.03
C PRO A 153 -19.42 7.06 7.67
N THR A 154 -19.74 8.33 7.92
CA THR A 154 -21.10 8.75 8.29
C THR A 154 -21.33 10.22 7.98
N ALA A 155 -22.02 10.49 6.88
CA ALA A 155 -23.19 11.38 6.83
C ALA A 155 -23.59 11.62 5.37
N VAL A 156 -24.52 10.82 4.83
CA VAL A 156 -25.76 11.32 4.22
C VAL A 156 -26.79 10.19 4.37
N GLY A 157 -27.88 10.48 5.09
CA GLY A 157 -29.05 9.61 5.23
C GLY A 157 -30.13 9.93 4.20
#